data_AF-A0A3M1SI44-F1
#
_entry.id   AF-A0A3M1SI44-F1
#
_cell.length_a   1.000
_cell.length_b   1.000
_cell.length_c   1.000
_cell.angle_alpha   90.00
_cell.angle_beta   90.00
_cell.angle_gamma   90.00
#
_symmetry.space_group_name_H-M   'P 1'
#
loop_
_entity.id
_entity.type
_entity.pdbx_description
1 polymer ?
#
loop_
_entity_poly.entity_id
_entity_poly.type
_entity_poly.pdbx_seq_one_letter_code
_entity_poly.pdbx_strand_id
1 'polypeptide(L)' 'MKLSFDENLNKIAEKIEKSERLTFDDGVALFRTQDLNALGKLADYVRRRRHGLATYFNVNRHFNYTNIC' A
#
# COMPACT_ATOMS: atom_id res chain seq x y z
N MET A 1 -19.08 5.92 -1.57
CA MET A 1 -19.05 5.51 -0.14
C MET A 1 -17.91 6.27 0.53
N LYS A 2 -18.13 6.93 1.68
CA LYS A 2 -17.03 7.63 2.37
C LYS A 2 -16.20 6.61 3.14
N LEU A 3 -15.00 6.29 2.64
CA LEU A 3 -14.13 5.25 3.21
C LEU A 3 -13.36 5.77 4.43
N SER A 4 -12.97 7.05 4.40
CA SER A 4 -12.12 7.70 5.40
C SER A 4 -12.62 9.11 5.74
N PHE A 5 -12.21 9.62 6.90
CA PHE A 5 -12.34 11.03 7.24
C PHE A 5 -11.34 11.92 6.47
N ASP A 6 -10.32 11.34 5.84
CA ASP A 6 -9.39 12.02 4.95
C ASP A 6 -9.93 12.05 3.51
N GLU A 7 -10.25 13.24 3.01
CA GLU A 7 -10.79 13.43 1.66
C GLU A 7 -9.80 13.09 0.55
N ASN A 8 -8.49 13.26 0.78
CA ASN A 8 -7.49 12.85 -0.21
C ASN A 8 -7.47 11.32 -0.34
N LEU A 9 -7.63 10.61 0.77
CA LEU A 9 -7.69 9.16 0.78
C LEU A 9 -8.94 8.63 0.08
N ASN A 10 -10.09 9.33 0.19
CA ASN A 10 -11.30 9.01 -0.57
C ASN A 10 -11.09 9.16 -2.08
N LYS A 11 -10.44 10.24 -2.54
CA LYS A 11 -10.12 10.42 -3.97
C LYS A 11 -9.17 9.35 -4.50
N ILE A 12 -8.19 8.95 -3.69
CA ILE A 12 -7.26 7.86 -4.06
C ILE A 12 -7.98 6.52 -4.10
N ALA A 13 -8.95 6.28 -3.20
CA ALA A 13 -9.78 5.08 -3.23
C ALA A 13 -10.51 4.92 -4.58
N GLU A 14 -11.09 6.00 -5.12
CA GLU A 14 -11.76 5.97 -6.42
C GLU A 14 -10.81 5.57 -7.57
N LYS A 15 -9.57 6.09 -7.55
CA LYS A 15 -8.53 5.71 -8.53
C LYS A 15 -8.17 4.23 -8.41
N ILE A 16 -8.03 3.72 -7.18
CA ILE A 16 -7.74 2.31 -6.89
C ILE A 16 -8.86 1.39 -7.40
N GLU A 17 -10.11 1.74 -7.16
CA GLU A 17 -11.28 0.98 -7.65
C GLU A 17 -11.28 0.91 -9.19
N LYS A 18 -10.89 1.99 -9.86
CA LYS A 18 -10.74 2.06 -11.33
C LYS A 18 -9.45 1.43 -11.86
N SER A 19 -8.58 0.91 -10.98
CA SER A 19 -7.27 0.34 -11.36
C SER A 19 -6.31 1.35 -12.00
N GLU A 20 -6.49 2.63 -11.69
CA GLU A 20 -5.67 3.70 -12.24
C GLU A 20 -4.32 3.79 -11.51
N ARG A 21 -3.28 4.25 -12.23
CA ARG A 21 -1.96 4.47 -11.65
C ARG A 21 -1.98 5.70 -10.76
N LEU A 22 -1.50 5.58 -9.53
CA LEU A 22 -1.31 6.72 -8.63
C LEU A 22 -0.16 7.61 -9.09
N THR A 23 -0.33 8.92 -8.92
CA THR A 23 0.70 9.93 -9.22
C THR A 23 1.69 10.08 -8.05
N PHE A 24 2.72 10.89 -8.26
CA PHE A 24 3.64 11.28 -7.19
C PHE A 24 2.92 11.96 -6.02
N ASP A 25 2.04 12.93 -6.32
CA ASP A 25 1.29 13.68 -5.30
C ASP A 25 0.30 12.80 -4.54
N ASP A 26 -0.31 11.82 -5.21
CA ASP A 26 -1.13 10.80 -4.53
C ASP A 26 -0.27 10.05 -3.50
N GLY A 27 0.95 9.66 -3.88
CA GLY A 27 1.91 9.02 -2.96
C GLY A 27 2.24 9.89 -1.75
N VAL A 28 2.54 11.17 -1.96
CA VAL A 28 2.78 12.12 -0.86
C VAL A 28 1.55 12.25 0.05
N ALA A 29 0.35 12.27 -0.51
CA ALA A 29 -0.89 12.31 0.27
C ALA A 29 -1.07 11.05 1.13
N LEU A 30 -0.75 9.87 0.60
CA LEU A 30 -0.77 8.62 1.37
C LEU A 30 0.17 8.66 2.58
N PHE A 31 1.35 9.27 2.46
CA PHE A 31 2.28 9.43 3.57
C PHE A 31 1.84 10.44 4.63
N ARG A 32 0.95 11.37 4.26
CA ARG A 32 0.46 12.43 5.17
C ARG A 32 -0.82 12.05 5.91
N THR A 33 -1.52 11.00 5.48
CA THR A 33 -2.76 10.59 6.14
C THR A 33 -2.50 10.06 7.55
N GLN A 34 -3.43 10.34 8.46
CA GLN A 34 -3.44 9.75 9.81
C GLN A 34 -4.42 8.57 9.93
N ASP A 35 -5.24 8.33 8.89
CA ASP A 35 -6.18 7.21 8.87
C ASP A 35 -5.51 5.91 8.40
N LEU A 36 -4.64 5.36 9.25
CA LEU A 36 -3.92 4.11 8.95
C LEU A 36 -4.87 2.93 8.70
N ASN A 37 -6.07 2.93 9.29
CA ASN A 37 -7.04 1.86 9.10
C ASN A 37 -7.63 1.89 7.69
N ALA A 38 -8.05 3.06 7.20
CA ALA A 38 -8.53 3.19 5.84
C ALA A 38 -7.41 2.95 4.82
N LEU A 39 -6.19 3.44 5.09
CA LEU A 39 -5.02 3.18 4.25
C LEU A 39 -4.71 1.68 4.16
N GLY A 40 -4.71 0.98 5.30
CA GLY A 40 -4.52 -0.46 5.38
C GLY A 40 -5.58 -1.24 4.61
N LYS A 41 -6.86 -0.82 4.67
CA LYS A 41 -7.94 -1.43 3.89
C LYS A 41 -7.73 -1.28 2.38
N LEU A 42 -7.28 -0.11 1.91
CA LEU A 42 -6.96 0.10 0.49
C LEU A 42 -5.78 -0.78 0.04
N ALA A 43 -4.74 -0.86 0.87
CA ALA A 43 -3.59 -1.73 0.60
C ALA A 43 -4.00 -3.22 0.55
N ASP A 44 -4.81 -3.69 1.50
CA ASP A 44 -5.32 -5.06 1.52
C ASP A 44 -6.21 -5.36 0.31
N TYR A 45 -7.07 -4.42 -0.10
CA TYR A 45 -7.89 -4.55 -1.32
C TYR A 45 -7.00 -4.80 -2.54
N VAL A 46 -5.96 -3.99 -2.76
CA VAL A 46 -5.04 -4.16 -3.89
C VAL A 46 -4.24 -5.46 -3.76
N ARG A 47 -3.77 -5.80 -2.55
CA ARG A 47 -3.02 -7.04 -2.27
C ARG A 47 -3.87 -8.28 -2.58
N ARG A 48 -5.11 -8.34 -2.12
CA ARG A 48 -6.02 -9.47 -2.36
C ARG A 48 -6.43 -9.58 -3.81
N ARG A 49 -6.63 -8.45 -4.50
CA ARG A 49 -6.88 -8.45 -5.93
C ARG A 49 -5.74 -9.07 -6.72
N ARG A 50 -4.49 -8.85 -6.31
CA ARG A 50 -3.29 -9.39 -6.98
C ARG A 50 -2.92 -10.81 -6.56
N HIS A 51 -3.14 -11.17 -5.30
CA HIS A 51 -2.56 -12.37 -4.69
C HIS A 51 -3.58 -13.28 -3.97
N GLY A 52 -4.86 -12.90 -3.96
CA GLY A 52 -5.88 -13.59 -3.17
C GLY A 52 -5.48 -13.63 -1.69
N LEU A 53 -5.58 -14.81 -1.08
CA LEU A 53 -5.12 -15.05 0.28
C LEU A 53 -3.69 -15.62 0.35
N ALA A 54 -3.03 -15.86 -0.78
CA ALA A 54 -1.71 -16.50 -0.83
C ALA A 54 -0.62 -15.60 -0.23
N THR A 55 0.18 -16.16 0.67
CA THR A 55 1.35 -15.51 1.25
C THR A 55 2.58 -16.34 0.91
N TYR A 56 3.48 -15.76 0.13
CA TYR A 56 4.72 -16.41 -0.29
C TYR A 56 5.82 -16.19 0.75
N PHE A 57 6.71 -17.16 0.90
CA PHE A 57 7.89 -17.07 1.75
C PHE A 57 9.13 -17.59 1.00
N ASN A 58 10.31 -17.18 1.42
CA ASN A 58 11.59 -17.60 0.87
C ASN A 58 12.47 -18.16 1.99
N VAL A 59 13.16 -19.28 1.74
CA VAL A 59 14.23 -19.80 2.60
C VAL A 59 15.56 -19.36 2.00
N ASN A 60 16.14 -18.29 2.56
CA ASN A 60 17.39 -17.70 2.07
C ASN A 60 18.51 -17.84 3.11
N ARG A 61 19.76 -17.96 2.65
CA ARG A 61 20.96 -17.82 3.47
C ARG A 61 21.77 -16.64 2.96
N HIS A 62 22.03 -15.68 3.84
CA HIS A 62 22.82 -14.49 3.52
C HIS A 62 24.18 -14.56 4.23
N PHE A 63 25.26 -14.40 3.46
CA PHE A 63 26.63 -14.35 3.99
C PHE A 63 27.19 -12.94 3.80
N ASN A 64 27.49 -12.27 4.92
CA ASN A 64 28.18 -10.99 4.93
C ASN A 64 29.65 -11.22 5.28
N TYR A 65 30.54 -11.17 4.29
CA TYR A 65 31.96 -11.49 4.46
C TYR A 65 32.73 -10.50 5.34
N THR A 66 32.27 -9.25 5.42
CA THR A 66 32.82 -8.20 6.29
C THR A 66 31.69 -7.26 6.71
N ASN A 67 31.85 -6.65 7.87
CA ASN A 67 30.96 -5.63 8.44
C ASN A 67 31.65 -4.26 8.57
N ILE A 68 32.80 -4.07 7.93
CA ILE A 68 33.51 -2.79 7.86
C ILE A 68 32.88 -1.96 6.71
N CYS A 69 32.59 -0.69 6.99
CA CYS A 69 32.07 0.30 6.05
C CYS A 69 32.98 1.53 6.05
#